data_AF-A0A7X1P6H4-F1
#
_entry.id   AF-A0A7X1P6H4-F1
#
_cell.length_a   1.000
_cell.length_b   1.000
_cell.length_c   1.000
_cell.angle_alpha   90.00
_cell.angle_beta   90.00
_cell.angle_gamma   90.00
#
_symmetry.space_group_name_H-M   'P 1'
#
loop_
_entity.id
_entity.type
_entity.pdbx_description
1 polymer ?
#
loop_
_entity_poly.entity_id
_entity_poly.type
_entity_poly.pdbx_seq_one_letter_code
_entity_poly.pdbx_strand_id
1 'polypeptide(L)'
;MAMTPIRRVVTGNDDQGRSMVVRDGPSPGVHEAQLPGVQDAKIEGRGHTDFWVWRETPPPLNGKEDAGTWNDEFPCPVGGGHQRVVHWLPKTPQSPPNAPYKAPEQHGRTWDRGGGNHYNRSYMHKTRSLDYGIMISGSRTMELDDTKLTLYPGDVVIDVGAWHLWDSSAQGCLMAFDMFDCEFADEFGTVVGDDKPMRPPEKQKLPPGVRPQRRVVAIDREAGKSSLVGDTSSPDVRFDPARPGFVLHRMWVVKDFPAKLVCETLHLPNVLIPPPKGSVLNVFTFPPDDGWQGKVGEREVRAYFEAVGAPHACTYSADAPHPYMQKTRTLDICIVLEGQIVLVLDKEEVLLEQGQFVINRGVNHAWSNRSAKPAVVSVASHDGK
;
A
#
# COMPACT_ATOMS: atom_id res chain seq x y z
N MET A 1 -24.95 -8.58 5.15
CA MET A 1 -24.64 -7.13 5.30
C MET A 1 -23.93 -6.69 4.04
N ALA A 2 -24.30 -5.54 3.47
CA ALA A 2 -23.61 -4.98 2.30
C ALA A 2 -22.13 -4.67 2.61
N MET A 3 -21.30 -4.56 1.57
CA MET A 3 -19.90 -4.14 1.74
C MET A 3 -19.82 -2.77 2.41
N THR A 4 -19.00 -2.65 3.45
CA THR A 4 -18.78 -1.39 4.16
C THR A 4 -18.20 -0.34 3.21
N PRO A 5 -18.86 0.81 3.00
CA PRO A 5 -18.30 1.90 2.21
C PRO A 5 -17.04 2.46 2.89
N ILE A 6 -16.00 2.72 2.11
CA ILE A 6 -14.74 3.27 2.63
C ILE A 6 -14.49 4.63 1.99
N ARG A 7 -14.24 5.65 2.83
CA ARG A 7 -14.00 7.02 2.39
C ARG A 7 -12.64 7.16 1.69
N ARG A 8 -12.64 7.88 0.58
CA ARG A 8 -11.47 8.25 -0.22
C ARG A 8 -11.52 9.74 -0.53
N VAL A 9 -10.41 10.43 -0.27
CA VAL A 9 -10.18 11.82 -0.69
C VAL A 9 -9.27 11.80 -1.92
N VAL A 10 -9.63 12.49 -2.99
CA VAL A 10 -8.80 12.64 -4.19
C VAL A 10 -8.39 14.09 -4.31
N THR A 11 -7.09 14.35 -4.43
CA THR A 11 -6.54 15.71 -4.53
C THR A 11 -6.35 16.15 -5.98
N GLY A 12 -6.30 17.45 -6.23
CA GLY A 12 -5.97 18.02 -7.54
C GLY A 12 -5.52 19.46 -7.39
N ASN A 13 -5.25 20.13 -8.51
CA ASN A 13 -4.98 21.56 -8.51
C ASN A 13 -6.16 22.34 -9.06
N ASP A 14 -6.38 23.54 -8.51
CA ASP A 14 -7.24 24.54 -9.15
C ASP A 14 -6.55 25.17 -10.37
N ASP A 15 -7.26 26.06 -11.08
CA ASP A 15 -6.74 26.72 -12.28
C ASP A 15 -5.51 27.61 -12.02
N GLN A 16 -5.20 27.92 -10.75
CA GLN A 16 -4.02 28.67 -10.33
C GLN A 16 -2.88 27.77 -9.87
N GLY A 17 -3.03 26.45 -9.94
CA GLY A 17 -2.02 25.49 -9.50
C GLY A 17 -2.00 25.24 -7.99
N ARG A 18 -2.99 25.75 -7.23
CA ARG A 18 -3.09 25.51 -5.77
C ARG A 18 -3.77 24.19 -5.49
N SER A 19 -3.27 23.44 -4.52
CA SER A 19 -3.82 22.14 -4.16
C SER A 19 -5.19 22.24 -3.48
N MET A 20 -6.07 21.33 -3.85
CA MET A 20 -7.45 21.23 -3.34
C MET A 20 -7.95 19.79 -3.37
N VAL A 21 -9.06 19.55 -2.69
CA VAL A 21 -9.84 18.33 -2.84
C VAL A 21 -10.68 18.42 -4.11
N VAL A 22 -10.61 17.39 -4.95
CA VAL A 22 -11.50 17.28 -6.13
C VAL A 22 -12.66 16.33 -5.87
N ARG A 23 -12.49 15.36 -4.97
CA ARG A 23 -13.51 14.38 -4.58
C ARG A 23 -13.31 13.97 -3.14
N ASP A 24 -14.40 13.85 -2.39
CA ASP A 24 -14.43 13.33 -1.04
C ASP A 24 -15.74 12.58 -0.82
N GLY A 25 -15.63 11.31 -0.45
CA GLY A 25 -16.76 10.45 -0.20
C GLY A 25 -16.37 8.96 -0.25
N PRO A 26 -17.35 8.05 -0.19
CA PRO A 26 -17.09 6.64 -0.41
C PRO A 26 -16.45 6.39 -1.78
N SER A 27 -15.49 5.47 -1.86
CA SER A 27 -14.94 5.08 -3.17
C SER A 27 -16.04 4.43 -4.02
N PRO A 28 -16.22 4.85 -5.29
CA PRO A 28 -17.31 4.37 -6.13
C PRO A 28 -17.06 2.99 -6.76
N GLY A 29 -15.81 2.51 -6.79
CA GLY A 29 -15.41 1.24 -7.43
C GLY A 29 -15.75 0.01 -6.60
N VAL A 30 -17.03 -0.21 -6.25
CA VAL A 30 -17.46 -1.34 -5.41
C VAL A 30 -17.86 -2.54 -6.28
N HIS A 31 -17.20 -3.68 -6.06
CA HIS A 31 -17.40 -4.92 -6.80
C HIS A 31 -17.77 -6.07 -5.84
N GLU A 32 -19.05 -6.45 -5.78
CA GLU A 32 -19.50 -7.59 -4.98
C GLU A 32 -19.12 -8.92 -5.64
N ALA A 33 -18.62 -9.86 -4.85
CA ALA A 33 -18.28 -11.18 -5.35
C ALA A 33 -19.52 -12.02 -5.61
N GLN A 34 -19.41 -12.90 -6.61
CA GLN A 34 -20.44 -13.89 -6.92
C GLN A 34 -20.04 -15.26 -6.36
N LEU A 35 -21.03 -16.07 -6.01
CA LEU A 35 -20.82 -17.47 -5.67
C LEU A 35 -20.30 -18.23 -6.90
N PRO A 36 -19.18 -18.96 -6.79
CA PRO A 36 -18.70 -19.78 -7.89
C PRO A 36 -19.77 -20.76 -8.38
N GLY A 37 -20.05 -20.76 -9.69
CA GLY A 37 -20.99 -21.67 -10.33
C GLY A 37 -22.48 -21.31 -10.18
N VAL A 38 -22.82 -20.15 -9.59
CA VAL A 38 -24.22 -19.69 -9.47
C VAL A 38 -24.35 -18.29 -10.08
N GLN A 39 -25.05 -18.21 -11.21
CA GLN A 39 -25.27 -16.95 -11.90
C GLN A 39 -26.10 -15.99 -11.04
N ASP A 40 -25.67 -14.72 -10.98
CA ASP A 40 -26.31 -13.61 -10.24
C ASP A 40 -26.44 -13.77 -8.72
N ALA A 41 -25.85 -14.82 -8.13
CA ALA A 41 -25.87 -15.01 -6.68
C ALA A 41 -24.67 -14.30 -6.02
N LYS A 42 -24.91 -13.08 -5.56
CA LYS A 42 -23.93 -12.28 -4.84
C LYS A 42 -23.67 -12.84 -3.43
N ILE A 43 -22.43 -12.75 -2.98
CA ILE A 43 -22.05 -13.02 -1.60
C ILE A 43 -22.08 -11.70 -0.84
N GLU A 44 -23.13 -11.46 -0.07
CA GLU A 44 -23.27 -10.23 0.71
C GLU A 44 -22.03 -9.96 1.58
N GLY A 45 -21.45 -8.76 1.43
CA GLY A 45 -20.31 -8.31 2.25
C GLY A 45 -18.96 -8.85 1.79
N ARG A 46 -18.91 -9.75 0.81
CA ARG A 46 -17.67 -10.14 0.13
C ARG A 46 -17.57 -9.33 -1.16
N GLY A 47 -16.43 -8.69 -1.37
CA GLY A 47 -16.08 -8.13 -2.67
C GLY A 47 -14.72 -7.48 -2.64
N HIS A 48 -14.52 -6.51 -3.50
CA HIS A 48 -13.41 -5.56 -3.40
C HIS A 48 -13.89 -4.15 -3.76
N THR A 49 -13.22 -3.16 -3.19
CA THR A 49 -13.44 -1.75 -3.48
C THR A 49 -12.17 -1.19 -4.11
N ASP A 50 -12.22 -0.77 -5.37
CA ASP A 50 -11.12 -0.06 -6.04
C ASP A 50 -11.11 1.42 -5.61
N PHE A 51 -9.92 1.95 -5.37
CA PHE A 51 -9.69 3.34 -4.95
C PHE A 51 -8.97 4.14 -6.00
N TRP A 52 -8.13 3.53 -6.81
CA TRP A 52 -7.54 4.19 -7.97
C TRP A 52 -7.00 3.14 -8.93
N VAL A 53 -7.06 3.44 -10.22
CA VAL A 53 -6.55 2.57 -11.28
C VAL A 53 -5.68 3.43 -12.19
N TRP A 54 -4.63 2.86 -12.76
CA TRP A 54 -3.88 3.47 -13.85
C TRP A 54 -3.49 2.41 -14.88
N ARG A 55 -3.45 2.81 -16.14
CA ARG A 55 -3.16 1.93 -17.30
C ARG A 55 -1.83 2.24 -17.98
N GLU A 56 -1.14 3.26 -17.49
CA GLU A 56 0.18 3.63 -17.99
C GLU A 56 1.07 4.09 -16.84
N THR A 57 2.32 3.63 -16.84
CA THR A 57 3.35 4.05 -15.89
C THR A 57 4.42 4.88 -16.62
N PRO A 58 4.67 6.13 -16.19
CA PRO A 58 4.05 6.81 -15.05
C PRO A 58 2.61 7.31 -15.36
N PRO A 59 1.67 7.25 -14.41
CA PRO A 59 0.32 7.77 -14.58
C PRO A 59 0.28 9.30 -14.76
N PRO A 60 -0.66 9.82 -15.56
CA PRO A 60 -0.90 11.25 -15.65
C PRO A 60 -1.52 11.77 -14.36
N LEU A 61 -0.95 12.83 -13.78
CA LEU A 61 -1.42 13.37 -12.49
C LEU A 61 -2.55 14.39 -12.63
N ASN A 62 -2.72 14.97 -13.82
CA ASN A 62 -3.68 16.04 -14.10
C ASN A 62 -5.01 15.55 -14.72
N GLY A 63 -5.24 14.23 -14.74
CA GLY A 63 -6.47 13.65 -15.29
C GLY A 63 -7.73 14.15 -14.56
N LYS A 64 -8.81 14.41 -15.32
CA LYS A 64 -10.10 14.86 -14.75
C LYS A 64 -11.03 13.70 -14.38
N GLU A 65 -10.82 12.55 -14.99
CA GLU A 65 -11.60 11.34 -14.72
C GLU A 65 -11.39 10.83 -13.29
N ASP A 66 -12.37 10.08 -12.78
CA ASP A 66 -12.19 9.29 -11.57
C ASP A 66 -11.77 7.88 -11.99
N ALA A 67 -10.47 7.59 -11.92
CA ALA A 67 -9.98 6.28 -12.36
C ALA A 67 -10.47 5.14 -11.45
N GLY A 68 -11.01 5.43 -10.26
CA GLY A 68 -11.66 4.45 -9.41
C GLY A 68 -13.00 3.92 -9.95
N THR A 69 -13.55 4.51 -11.04
CA THR A 69 -14.77 4.01 -11.70
C THR A 69 -14.47 3.19 -12.96
N TRP A 70 -13.20 2.98 -13.29
CA TRP A 70 -12.82 2.16 -14.45
C TRP A 70 -13.18 0.69 -14.22
N ASN A 71 -13.36 -0.05 -15.31
CA ASN A 71 -13.68 -1.48 -15.25
C ASN A 71 -12.58 -2.25 -14.51
N ASP A 72 -13.01 -3.26 -13.73
CA ASP A 72 -12.11 -4.16 -13.04
C ASP A 72 -11.24 -4.94 -14.03
N GLU A 73 -9.92 -4.95 -13.77
CA GLU A 73 -8.92 -5.70 -14.50
C GLU A 73 -8.04 -6.42 -13.49
N PHE A 74 -8.03 -7.75 -13.52
CA PHE A 74 -7.25 -8.58 -12.60
C PHE A 74 -6.08 -9.27 -13.33
N PRO A 75 -4.86 -9.32 -12.75
CA PRO A 75 -4.49 -8.84 -11.41
C PRO A 75 -4.41 -7.32 -11.27
N CYS A 76 -4.15 -6.60 -12.36
CA CYS A 76 -4.18 -5.14 -12.47
C CYS A 76 -4.16 -4.79 -13.97
N PRO A 77 -4.36 -3.55 -14.44
CA PRO A 77 -4.21 -3.26 -15.86
C PRO A 77 -2.79 -3.50 -16.39
N VAL A 78 -2.67 -3.96 -17.65
CA VAL A 78 -1.36 -4.05 -18.33
C VAL A 78 -0.78 -2.65 -18.47
N GLY A 79 0.49 -2.47 -18.14
CA GLY A 79 1.13 -1.17 -18.26
C GLY A 79 0.89 -0.23 -17.06
N GLY A 80 0.10 -0.64 -16.06
CA GLY A 80 -0.16 0.14 -14.86
C GLY A 80 -0.45 -0.71 -13.63
N GLY A 81 -1.46 -0.32 -12.87
CA GLY A 81 -1.77 -0.90 -11.56
C GLY A 81 -3.12 -0.44 -11.02
N HIS A 82 -3.46 -0.91 -9.83
CA HIS A 82 -4.58 -0.39 -9.05
C HIS A 82 -4.27 -0.43 -7.56
N GLN A 83 -5.03 0.34 -6.80
CA GLN A 83 -5.21 0.06 -5.38
C GLN A 83 -6.65 -0.34 -5.10
N ARG A 84 -6.79 -1.45 -4.37
CA ARG A 84 -8.08 -1.95 -3.88
C ARG A 84 -8.03 -2.41 -2.45
N VAL A 85 -9.20 -2.49 -1.83
CA VAL A 85 -9.42 -3.19 -0.57
C VAL A 85 -10.28 -4.42 -0.82
N VAL A 86 -9.80 -5.59 -0.41
CA VAL A 86 -10.60 -6.82 -0.43
C VAL A 86 -11.37 -6.99 0.87
N HIS A 87 -12.63 -7.37 0.77
CA HIS A 87 -13.53 -7.63 1.89
C HIS A 87 -13.71 -9.13 2.01
N TRP A 88 -13.07 -9.74 3.00
CA TRP A 88 -13.14 -11.18 3.22
C TRP A 88 -13.91 -11.51 4.50
N LEU A 89 -14.74 -12.55 4.40
CA LEU A 89 -15.64 -12.97 5.46
C LEU A 89 -14.99 -14.04 6.35
N PRO A 90 -15.40 -14.14 7.63
CA PRO A 90 -15.05 -15.29 8.46
C PRO A 90 -15.70 -16.57 7.95
N LYS A 91 -15.19 -17.71 8.39
CA LYS A 91 -15.81 -19.01 8.15
C LYS A 91 -17.07 -19.14 8.99
N THR A 92 -18.15 -19.65 8.39
CA THR A 92 -19.42 -19.97 9.05
C THR A 92 -19.77 -21.44 8.77
N PRO A 93 -20.77 -22.03 9.46
CA PRO A 93 -21.28 -23.36 9.13
C PRO A 93 -21.81 -23.48 7.68
N GLN A 94 -22.15 -22.35 7.04
CA GLN A 94 -22.63 -22.28 5.66
C GLN A 94 -21.50 -22.05 4.64
N SER A 95 -20.26 -21.82 5.09
CA SER A 95 -19.14 -21.66 4.18
C SER A 95 -18.95 -22.91 3.31
N PRO A 96 -18.74 -22.75 1.99
CA PRO A 96 -18.49 -23.89 1.11
C PRO A 96 -17.24 -24.67 1.51
N PRO A 97 -17.16 -25.98 1.21
CA PRO A 97 -15.95 -26.76 1.40
C PRO A 97 -14.81 -26.20 0.53
N ASN A 98 -13.58 -26.40 0.97
CA ASN A 98 -12.42 -26.07 0.14
C ASN A 98 -12.35 -27.04 -1.05
N ALA A 99 -12.12 -26.50 -2.24
CA ALA A 99 -11.70 -27.27 -3.39
C ALA A 99 -10.36 -27.95 -3.09
N PRO A 100 -10.14 -29.18 -3.56
CA PRO A 100 -8.85 -29.85 -3.42
C PRO A 100 -7.75 -29.07 -4.14
N TYR A 101 -6.50 -29.32 -3.78
CA TYR A 101 -5.37 -28.88 -4.59
C TYR A 101 -5.39 -29.61 -5.94
N LYS A 102 -4.99 -28.90 -6.99
CA LYS A 102 -4.89 -29.40 -8.37
C LYS A 102 -3.54 -29.03 -8.99
N ALA A 103 -3.26 -29.50 -10.20
CA ALA A 103 -2.13 -28.97 -10.97
C ALA A 103 -2.36 -27.48 -11.26
N PRO A 104 -1.30 -26.64 -11.32
CA PRO A 104 -1.44 -25.23 -11.67
C PRO A 104 -2.17 -25.02 -12.99
N GLU A 105 -3.19 -24.16 -12.98
CA GLU A 105 -3.97 -23.79 -14.15
C GLU A 105 -3.83 -22.29 -14.40
N GLN A 106 -3.63 -21.90 -15.67
CA GLN A 106 -3.48 -20.51 -16.07
C GLN A 106 -4.80 -19.91 -16.53
N HIS A 107 -5.10 -18.71 -16.03
CA HIS A 107 -6.25 -17.89 -16.38
C HIS A 107 -5.76 -16.48 -16.74
N GLY A 108 -5.32 -16.31 -17.99
CA GLY A 108 -4.72 -15.06 -18.46
C GLY A 108 -3.39 -14.77 -17.77
N ARG A 109 -3.36 -13.77 -16.88
CA ARG A 109 -2.17 -13.36 -16.09
C ARG A 109 -2.21 -13.83 -14.63
N THR A 110 -3.07 -14.80 -14.33
CA THR A 110 -3.22 -15.41 -13.01
C THR A 110 -3.09 -16.92 -13.15
N TRP A 111 -2.57 -17.56 -12.11
CA TRP A 111 -2.54 -19.01 -11.98
C TRP A 111 -3.16 -19.40 -10.65
N ASP A 112 -3.85 -20.53 -10.60
CA ASP A 112 -4.33 -21.12 -9.35
C ASP A 112 -4.07 -22.63 -9.30
N ARG A 113 -4.00 -23.17 -8.08
CA ARG A 113 -3.90 -24.62 -7.84
C ARG A 113 -4.85 -25.10 -6.76
N GLY A 114 -6.01 -24.45 -6.61
CA GLY A 114 -7.06 -24.85 -5.66
C GLY A 114 -6.70 -24.63 -4.18
N GLY A 115 -7.27 -25.45 -3.28
CA GLY A 115 -6.96 -25.41 -1.84
C GLY A 115 -7.80 -24.44 -0.98
N GLY A 116 -8.78 -23.76 -1.58
CA GLY A 116 -9.67 -22.82 -0.90
C GLY A 116 -11.10 -22.88 -1.42
N ASN A 117 -11.91 -21.87 -1.14
CA ASN A 117 -13.34 -21.84 -1.51
C ASN A 117 -13.82 -20.50 -2.08
N HIS A 118 -12.93 -19.51 -2.20
CA HIS A 118 -13.22 -18.13 -2.61
C HIS A 118 -14.28 -17.37 -1.77
N TYR A 119 -14.66 -17.92 -0.61
CA TYR A 119 -15.57 -17.29 0.34
C TYR A 119 -14.83 -16.65 1.51
N ASN A 120 -14.14 -17.49 2.30
CA ASN A 120 -13.31 -17.10 3.45
C ASN A 120 -11.84 -17.47 3.25
N ARG A 121 -11.54 -18.29 2.23
CA ARG A 121 -10.21 -18.77 1.88
C ARG A 121 -10.01 -18.70 0.38
N SER A 122 -9.02 -17.95 -0.10
CA SER A 122 -8.68 -17.93 -1.54
C SER A 122 -8.13 -19.28 -1.98
N TYR A 123 -8.07 -19.53 -3.29
CA TYR A 123 -7.17 -20.56 -3.79
C TYR A 123 -5.72 -20.14 -3.53
N MET A 124 -4.83 -21.14 -3.53
CA MET A 124 -3.41 -20.93 -3.70
C MET A 124 -3.22 -20.46 -5.14
N HIS A 125 -2.78 -19.21 -5.29
CA HIS A 125 -2.74 -18.52 -6.56
C HIS A 125 -1.47 -17.69 -6.68
N LYS A 126 -1.16 -17.33 -7.92
CA LYS A 126 -0.10 -16.40 -8.28
C LYS A 126 -0.64 -15.46 -9.34
N THR A 127 -0.17 -14.23 -9.33
CA THR A 127 -0.51 -13.20 -10.30
C THR A 127 0.76 -12.69 -10.97
N ARG A 128 0.64 -12.25 -12.22
CA ARG A 128 1.67 -11.44 -12.88
C ARG A 128 1.57 -9.99 -12.39
N SER A 129 1.87 -9.81 -11.12
CA SER A 129 1.95 -8.52 -10.44
C SER A 129 3.02 -8.55 -9.35
N LEU A 130 3.40 -7.36 -8.88
CA LEU A 130 4.03 -7.17 -7.58
C LEU A 130 3.02 -6.42 -6.71
N ASP A 131 2.83 -6.89 -5.49
CA ASP A 131 1.77 -6.38 -4.62
C ASP A 131 2.32 -5.85 -3.29
N TYR A 132 1.86 -4.66 -2.90
CA TYR A 132 1.93 -4.19 -1.52
C TYR A 132 0.63 -4.53 -0.80
N GLY A 133 0.65 -5.60 -0.03
CA GLY A 133 -0.46 -6.01 0.82
C GLY A 133 -0.42 -5.33 2.19
N ILE A 134 -1.49 -4.67 2.61
CA ILE A 134 -1.53 -3.90 3.86
C ILE A 134 -2.78 -4.28 4.65
N MET A 135 -2.60 -4.85 5.84
CA MET A 135 -3.72 -5.22 6.69
C MET A 135 -4.37 -3.99 7.33
N ILE A 136 -5.68 -3.82 7.14
CA ILE A 136 -6.44 -2.67 7.66
C ILE A 136 -7.21 -3.04 8.92
N SER A 137 -7.92 -4.17 8.89
CA SER A 137 -8.76 -4.63 10.00
C SER A 137 -8.92 -6.15 10.01
N GLY A 138 -9.28 -6.69 11.18
CA GLY A 138 -9.42 -8.14 11.36
C GLY A 138 -8.09 -8.86 11.38
N SER A 139 -8.06 -10.11 10.92
CA SER A 139 -6.85 -10.91 10.81
C SER A 139 -6.92 -11.81 9.59
N ARG A 140 -5.75 -12.10 9.01
CA ARG A 140 -5.65 -12.92 7.79
C ARG A 140 -4.38 -13.76 7.83
N THR A 141 -4.48 -15.04 7.51
CA THR A 141 -3.32 -15.92 7.40
C THR A 141 -2.88 -15.96 5.94
N MET A 142 -1.60 -15.65 5.69
CA MET A 142 -0.93 -15.96 4.44
C MET A 142 -0.38 -17.38 4.54
N GLU A 143 -0.65 -18.18 3.52
CA GLU A 143 -0.11 -19.52 3.37
C GLU A 143 0.73 -19.57 2.11
N LEU A 144 1.98 -19.97 2.29
CA LEU A 144 2.98 -20.25 1.26
C LEU A 144 3.27 -21.76 1.25
N ASP A 145 4.10 -22.22 0.33
CA ASP A 145 4.45 -23.65 0.29
C ASP A 145 5.28 -24.10 1.49
N ASP A 146 6.10 -23.22 2.06
CA ASP A 146 7.00 -23.54 3.17
C ASP A 146 6.47 -23.12 4.55
N THR A 147 5.45 -22.27 4.62
CA THR A 147 5.00 -21.71 5.88
C THR A 147 3.57 -21.15 5.86
N LYS A 148 3.05 -20.88 7.06
CA LYS A 148 1.84 -20.10 7.28
C LYS A 148 2.11 -19.04 8.34
N LEU A 149 1.64 -17.83 8.11
CA LEU A 149 1.78 -16.72 9.05
C LEU A 149 0.51 -15.89 9.11
N THR A 150 0.15 -15.45 10.32
CA THR A 150 -1.00 -14.57 10.54
C THR A 150 -0.57 -13.11 10.56
N LEU A 151 -1.34 -12.29 9.87
CA LEU A 151 -1.19 -10.86 9.75
C LEU A 151 -2.29 -10.13 10.53
N TYR A 152 -1.92 -9.00 11.10
CA TYR A 152 -2.78 -8.12 11.92
C TYR A 152 -2.78 -6.69 11.37
N PRO A 153 -3.71 -5.83 11.81
CA PRO A 153 -3.79 -4.45 11.33
C PRO A 153 -2.45 -3.72 11.45
N GLY A 154 -2.05 -3.07 10.35
CA GLY A 154 -0.76 -2.42 10.20
C GLY A 154 0.31 -3.30 9.55
N ASP A 155 0.22 -4.63 9.57
CA ASP A 155 1.22 -5.50 8.94
C ASP A 155 1.28 -5.28 7.41
N VAL A 156 2.50 -5.27 6.88
CA VAL A 156 2.78 -5.08 5.44
C VAL A 156 3.38 -6.36 4.86
N VAL A 157 2.84 -6.80 3.72
CA VAL A 157 3.35 -7.87 2.87
C VAL A 157 3.85 -7.26 1.57
N ILE A 158 5.08 -7.58 1.22
CA ILE A 158 5.60 -7.42 -0.13
C ILE A 158 5.52 -8.78 -0.80
N ASP A 159 4.54 -8.93 -1.68
CA ASP A 159 4.40 -10.12 -2.50
C ASP A 159 5.07 -9.88 -3.85
N VAL A 160 6.20 -10.56 -4.07
CA VAL A 160 7.00 -10.40 -5.28
C VAL A 160 6.61 -11.48 -6.28
N GLY A 161 5.32 -11.54 -6.60
CA GLY A 161 4.74 -12.48 -7.54
C GLY A 161 4.84 -13.94 -7.06
N ALA A 162 4.70 -14.17 -5.75
CA ALA A 162 4.81 -15.49 -5.15
C ALA A 162 3.49 -16.27 -5.24
N TRP A 163 3.57 -17.61 -5.22
CA TRP A 163 2.40 -18.43 -4.93
C TRP A 163 1.92 -18.18 -3.50
N HIS A 164 0.66 -17.83 -3.33
CA HIS A 164 0.13 -17.59 -2.00
C HIS A 164 -1.37 -17.89 -1.90
N LEU A 165 -1.79 -18.19 -0.69
CA LEU A 165 -3.18 -18.35 -0.31
C LEU A 165 -3.47 -17.42 0.85
N TRP A 166 -4.65 -16.81 0.82
CA TRP A 166 -5.16 -15.99 1.89
C TRP A 166 -6.31 -16.68 2.62
N ASP A 167 -6.19 -16.82 3.93
CA ASP A 167 -7.20 -17.42 4.78
C ASP A 167 -7.70 -16.41 5.83
N SER A 168 -8.95 -15.98 5.67
CA SER A 168 -9.65 -15.05 6.57
C SER A 168 -10.65 -15.78 7.47
N SER A 169 -10.58 -17.11 7.56
CA SER A 169 -11.57 -17.94 8.27
C SER A 169 -11.80 -17.54 9.73
N ALA A 170 -10.74 -17.09 10.41
CA ALA A 170 -10.78 -16.82 11.85
C ALA A 170 -11.69 -15.63 12.20
N GLN A 171 -11.67 -14.57 11.40
CA GLN A 171 -12.31 -13.30 11.77
C GLN A 171 -12.95 -12.54 10.60
N GLY A 172 -12.57 -12.83 9.36
CA GLY A 172 -12.73 -11.88 8.26
C GLY A 172 -11.74 -10.72 8.38
N CYS A 173 -11.62 -9.92 7.31
CA CYS A 173 -10.69 -8.79 7.29
C CYS A 173 -10.99 -7.81 6.16
N LEU A 174 -10.44 -6.60 6.33
CA LEU A 174 -10.13 -5.69 5.23
C LEU A 174 -8.62 -5.69 5.02
N MET A 175 -8.20 -5.90 3.78
CA MET A 175 -6.78 -5.81 3.38
C MET A 175 -6.67 -5.00 2.10
N ALA A 176 -5.84 -3.96 2.12
CA ALA A 176 -5.49 -3.21 0.94
C ALA A 176 -4.43 -3.93 0.12
N PHE A 177 -4.51 -3.79 -1.19
CA PHE A 177 -3.52 -4.22 -2.15
C PHE A 177 -3.28 -3.08 -3.13
N ASP A 178 -2.05 -2.60 -3.17
CA ASP A 178 -1.54 -1.81 -4.29
C ASP A 178 -0.79 -2.78 -5.21
N MET A 179 -1.41 -3.12 -6.35
CA MET A 179 -0.97 -4.18 -7.27
C MET A 179 -0.63 -3.55 -8.61
N PHE A 180 0.55 -3.86 -9.14
CA PHE A 180 0.99 -3.31 -10.41
C PHE A 180 1.76 -4.32 -11.26
N ASP A 181 1.71 -4.08 -12.57
CA ASP A 181 2.14 -5.02 -13.59
C ASP A 181 3.63 -5.35 -13.46
N CYS A 182 3.96 -6.61 -13.68
CA CYS A 182 5.34 -7.10 -13.57
C CYS A 182 5.76 -7.94 -14.78
N GLU A 183 7.07 -8.04 -14.96
CA GLU A 183 7.68 -8.93 -15.91
C GLU A 183 8.19 -10.19 -15.20
N PHE A 184 7.77 -11.36 -15.70
CA PHE A 184 8.38 -12.62 -15.30
C PHE A 184 9.62 -12.86 -16.17
N ALA A 185 10.75 -13.12 -15.53
CA ALA A 185 12.01 -13.42 -16.23
C ALA A 185 12.04 -14.85 -16.82
N ASP A 186 11.18 -15.73 -16.32
CA ASP A 186 10.96 -17.09 -16.81
C ASP A 186 9.46 -17.41 -16.89
N GLU A 187 9.09 -18.63 -17.29
CA GLU A 187 7.69 -19.04 -17.39
C GLU A 187 6.99 -19.25 -16.03
N PHE A 188 7.76 -19.27 -14.92
CA PHE A 188 7.26 -19.57 -13.58
C PHE A 188 7.10 -18.32 -12.70
N GLY A 189 7.67 -17.18 -13.11
CA GLY A 189 7.75 -15.98 -12.31
C GLY A 189 8.67 -16.16 -11.10
N THR A 190 9.84 -16.78 -11.29
CA THR A 190 10.87 -16.79 -10.24
C THR A 190 11.56 -15.43 -10.13
N VAL A 191 12.03 -15.11 -8.93
CA VAL A 191 12.80 -13.88 -8.74
C VAL A 191 14.17 -13.95 -9.41
N VAL A 192 14.66 -12.79 -9.83
CA VAL A 192 16.04 -12.62 -10.33
C VAL A 192 16.95 -12.03 -9.25
N GLY A 193 18.25 -12.36 -9.35
CA GLY A 193 19.28 -11.91 -8.42
C GLY A 193 19.34 -12.72 -7.12
N ASP A 194 20.36 -12.44 -6.32
CA ASP A 194 20.70 -13.17 -5.10
C ASP A 194 20.88 -12.24 -3.89
N ASP A 195 20.39 -10.99 -3.99
CA ASP A 195 20.43 -10.01 -2.90
C ASP A 195 19.83 -10.61 -1.62
N LYS A 196 20.59 -10.52 -0.54
CA LYS A 196 20.18 -11.07 0.75
C LYS A 196 19.07 -10.20 1.35
N PRO A 197 17.96 -10.79 1.84
CA PRO A 197 16.94 -10.03 2.55
C PRO A 197 17.55 -9.21 3.67
N MET A 198 17.29 -7.91 3.66
CA MET A 198 17.80 -7.00 4.68
C MET A 198 17.08 -7.24 6.00
N ARG A 199 17.82 -7.16 7.11
CA ARG A 199 17.33 -7.36 8.47
C ARG A 199 17.55 -6.11 9.31
N PRO A 200 16.65 -5.79 10.25
CA PRO A 200 16.84 -4.64 11.12
C PRO A 200 18.11 -4.80 11.97
N PRO A 201 18.81 -3.71 12.30
CA PRO A 201 19.96 -3.78 13.21
C PRO A 201 19.56 -4.35 14.58
N GLU A 202 20.39 -5.22 15.18
CA GLU A 202 20.09 -5.92 16.45
C GLU A 202 19.66 -5.00 17.61
N LYS A 203 20.15 -3.76 17.63
CA LYS A 203 19.88 -2.77 18.68
C LYS A 203 19.19 -1.53 18.14
N GLN A 204 18.35 -1.69 17.11
CA GLN A 204 17.58 -0.58 16.57
C GLN A 204 16.72 0.05 17.66
N LYS A 205 16.98 1.33 17.95
CA LYS A 205 16.21 2.11 18.91
C LYS A 205 15.17 2.93 18.17
N LEU A 206 13.92 2.82 18.59
CA LEU A 206 12.83 3.68 18.14
C LEU A 206 12.47 4.69 19.22
N PRO A 207 11.94 5.87 18.87
CA PRO A 207 11.40 6.81 19.83
C PRO A 207 10.33 6.17 20.72
N PRO A 208 10.15 6.64 21.97
CA PRO A 208 9.10 6.15 22.86
C PRO A 208 7.73 6.18 22.19
N GLY A 209 6.96 5.09 22.32
CA GLY A 209 5.62 4.98 21.75
C GLY A 209 5.56 4.61 20.27
N VAL A 210 6.70 4.57 19.55
CA VAL A 210 6.74 4.10 18.16
C VAL A 210 6.97 2.59 18.13
N ARG A 211 6.10 1.88 17.43
CA ARG A 211 6.23 0.43 17.21
C ARG A 211 7.09 0.16 15.97
N PRO A 212 7.92 -0.89 15.98
CA PRO A 212 8.54 -1.38 14.76
C PRO A 212 7.47 -1.79 13.75
N GLN A 213 7.62 -1.37 12.49
CA GLN A 213 6.68 -1.72 11.45
C GLN A 213 7.04 -3.07 10.82
N ARG A 214 6.16 -4.08 10.95
CA ARG A 214 6.38 -5.43 10.40
C ARG A 214 6.32 -5.40 8.87
N ARG A 215 7.28 -6.09 8.26
CA ARG A 215 7.51 -6.28 6.83
C ARG A 215 7.68 -7.77 6.57
N VAL A 216 6.72 -8.34 5.85
CA VAL A 216 6.74 -9.69 5.32
C VAL A 216 7.16 -9.63 3.86
N VAL A 217 8.04 -10.53 3.42
CA VAL A 217 8.46 -10.64 2.02
C VAL A 217 8.30 -12.07 1.58
N ALA A 218 7.44 -12.28 0.58
CA ALA A 218 7.16 -13.57 -0.03
C ALA A 218 7.62 -13.55 -1.49
N ILE A 219 8.31 -14.60 -1.91
CA ILE A 219 8.86 -14.73 -3.26
C ILE A 219 8.79 -16.18 -3.73
N ASP A 220 9.00 -16.42 -5.03
CA ASP A 220 9.32 -17.73 -5.58
C ASP A 220 10.81 -17.78 -5.96
N ARG A 221 11.61 -18.56 -5.22
CA ARG A 221 13.02 -18.82 -5.58
C ARG A 221 13.18 -19.98 -6.55
N GLU A 222 12.25 -20.93 -6.47
CA GLU A 222 12.23 -22.17 -7.24
C GLU A 222 10.90 -22.23 -7.99
N ALA A 223 10.91 -22.80 -9.19
CA ALA A 223 9.72 -22.93 -10.02
C ALA A 223 8.57 -23.60 -9.26
N GLY A 224 7.43 -22.90 -9.17
CA GLY A 224 6.21 -23.43 -8.57
C GLY A 224 6.22 -23.54 -7.05
N LYS A 225 7.22 -22.97 -6.36
CA LYS A 225 7.35 -23.04 -4.91
C LYS A 225 7.59 -21.65 -4.31
N SER A 226 6.61 -21.19 -3.52
CA SER A 226 6.75 -19.95 -2.76
C SER A 226 7.48 -20.14 -1.45
N SER A 227 8.13 -19.07 -0.99
CA SER A 227 8.90 -19.07 0.24
C SER A 227 8.83 -17.75 0.97
N LEU A 228 8.80 -17.82 2.30
CA LEU A 228 8.95 -16.66 3.17
C LEU A 228 10.44 -16.32 3.29
N VAL A 229 10.84 -15.14 2.82
CA VAL A 229 12.25 -14.70 2.90
C VAL A 229 12.49 -13.57 3.89
N GLY A 230 11.43 -12.88 4.30
CA GLY A 230 11.46 -11.88 5.35
C GLY A 230 10.18 -11.91 6.19
N ASP A 231 10.32 -11.92 7.51
CA ASP A 231 9.28 -11.59 8.48
C ASP A 231 9.98 -10.90 9.64
N THR A 232 10.17 -9.59 9.49
CA THR A 232 10.88 -8.75 10.46
C THR A 232 10.26 -7.37 10.52
N SER A 233 10.72 -6.53 11.43
CA SER A 233 10.53 -5.09 11.28
C SER A 233 11.28 -4.56 10.04
N SER A 234 10.83 -3.43 9.50
CA SER A 234 11.54 -2.76 8.40
C SER A 234 13.01 -2.49 8.78
N PRO A 235 13.97 -2.88 7.92
CA PRO A 235 15.38 -2.69 8.18
C PRO A 235 15.88 -1.26 7.90
N ASP A 236 15.07 -0.43 7.27
CA ASP A 236 15.43 0.94 6.89
C ASP A 236 14.47 1.95 7.52
N VAL A 237 14.99 2.68 8.49
CA VAL A 237 14.22 3.61 9.31
C VAL A 237 14.88 4.97 9.32
N ARG A 238 14.09 6.00 9.00
CA ARG A 238 14.51 7.41 9.00
C ARG A 238 13.76 8.17 10.08
N PHE A 239 14.45 9.15 10.63
CA PHE A 239 13.95 9.98 11.72
C PHE A 239 13.99 11.45 11.31
N ASP A 240 13.23 12.26 12.03
CA ASP A 240 13.35 13.70 11.98
C ASP A 240 13.66 14.22 13.39
N PRO A 241 14.90 14.65 13.67
CA PRO A 241 15.27 15.19 14.97
C PRO A 241 14.43 16.41 15.39
N ALA A 242 13.88 17.16 14.43
CA ALA A 242 13.06 18.33 14.69
C ALA A 242 11.60 17.98 15.01
N ARG A 243 11.18 16.73 14.76
CA ARG A 243 9.86 16.19 15.14
C ARG A 243 10.05 14.93 16.01
N PRO A 244 10.40 15.06 17.30
CA PRO A 244 10.59 13.91 18.18
C PRO A 244 9.38 12.96 18.16
N GLY A 245 9.62 11.69 17.83
CA GLY A 245 8.56 10.68 17.62
C GLY A 245 8.18 10.45 16.16
N PHE A 246 8.66 11.28 15.22
CA PHE A 246 8.52 11.04 13.79
C PHE A 246 9.42 9.91 13.33
N VAL A 247 8.83 8.95 12.60
CA VAL A 247 9.54 7.81 12.03
C VAL A 247 8.99 7.49 10.65
N LEU A 248 9.88 7.26 9.69
CA LEU A 248 9.58 6.70 8.37
C LEU A 248 10.22 5.33 8.30
N HIS A 249 9.41 4.28 8.16
CA HIS A 249 9.87 2.93 7.87
C HIS A 249 9.71 2.65 6.37
N ARG A 250 10.80 2.32 5.67
CA ARG A 250 10.75 2.02 4.24
C ARG A 250 10.54 0.52 4.03
N MET A 251 9.61 0.14 3.15
CA MET A 251 9.18 -1.26 2.99
C MET A 251 9.72 -1.92 1.73
N TRP A 252 9.67 -1.21 0.61
CA TRP A 252 10.14 -1.71 -0.67
C TRP A 252 10.35 -0.56 -1.67
N VAL A 253 11.27 -0.76 -2.62
CA VAL A 253 11.48 0.12 -3.78
C VAL A 253 11.34 -0.71 -5.05
N VAL A 254 10.59 -0.20 -6.02
CA VAL A 254 10.53 -0.71 -7.39
C VAL A 254 11.33 0.24 -8.27
N LYS A 255 12.38 -0.29 -8.92
CA LYS A 255 13.36 0.51 -9.65
C LYS A 255 12.86 1.01 -10.99
N ASP A 256 12.10 0.20 -11.69
CA ASP A 256 11.64 0.40 -13.04
C ASP A 256 10.31 -0.31 -13.27
N PHE A 257 9.65 0.04 -14.38
CA PHE A 257 8.38 -0.53 -14.78
C PHE A 257 8.45 -1.11 -16.21
N PRO A 258 7.85 -2.29 -16.50
CA PRO A 258 7.14 -3.18 -15.56
C PRO A 258 8.01 -3.64 -14.39
N ALA A 259 7.40 -3.89 -13.24
CA ALA A 259 8.14 -4.28 -12.05
C ALA A 259 8.91 -5.58 -12.29
N LYS A 260 10.13 -5.68 -11.78
CA LYS A 260 10.92 -6.91 -11.80
C LYS A 260 10.77 -7.66 -10.49
N LEU A 261 10.61 -8.98 -10.59
CA LEU A 261 10.59 -9.84 -9.42
C LEU A 261 12.02 -10.05 -8.92
N VAL A 262 12.38 -9.46 -7.78
CA VAL A 262 13.75 -9.47 -7.23
C VAL A 262 13.77 -9.83 -5.76
N CYS A 263 14.92 -10.27 -5.24
CA CYS A 263 15.03 -10.74 -3.86
C CYS A 263 14.91 -9.64 -2.78
N GLU A 264 15.46 -8.45 -3.02
CA GLU A 264 15.53 -7.35 -2.05
C GLU A 264 15.85 -6.02 -2.76
N THR A 265 15.31 -4.90 -2.27
CA THR A 265 15.46 -3.57 -2.90
C THR A 265 15.77 -2.44 -1.94
N LEU A 266 15.79 -2.68 -0.62
CA LEU A 266 16.03 -1.63 0.37
C LEU A 266 17.50 -1.14 0.42
N HIS A 267 18.39 -1.71 -0.39
CA HIS A 267 19.71 -1.16 -0.65
C HIS A 267 19.68 0.04 -1.63
N LEU A 268 18.58 0.24 -2.37
CA LEU A 268 18.41 1.36 -3.30
C LEU A 268 18.25 2.69 -2.56
N PRO A 269 18.65 3.84 -3.13
CA PRO A 269 18.71 5.12 -2.40
C PRO A 269 17.36 5.85 -2.27
N ASN A 270 16.32 5.41 -2.98
CA ASN A 270 15.04 6.11 -3.11
C ASN A 270 14.17 5.99 -1.87
N VAL A 271 14.28 6.96 -0.95
CA VAL A 271 13.53 6.94 0.32
C VAL A 271 12.13 7.51 0.13
N LEU A 272 12.01 8.82 -0.13
CA LEU A 272 10.71 9.48 -0.22
C LEU A 272 10.15 9.48 -1.65
N ILE A 273 11.00 9.74 -2.65
CA ILE A 273 10.61 9.84 -4.05
C ILE A 273 11.03 8.56 -4.78
N PRO A 274 10.11 7.87 -5.49
CA PRO A 274 10.46 6.71 -6.27
C PRO A 274 11.42 7.05 -7.43
N PRO A 275 12.15 6.06 -7.97
CA PRO A 275 12.85 6.21 -9.24
C PRO A 275 11.89 6.59 -10.38
N PRO A 276 12.38 7.15 -11.51
CA PRO A 276 11.55 7.31 -12.70
C PRO A 276 10.90 5.99 -13.12
N LYS A 277 9.58 6.02 -13.36
CA LYS A 277 8.70 4.86 -13.57
C LYS A 277 8.59 3.88 -12.40
N GLY A 278 9.26 4.14 -11.29
CA GLY A 278 9.32 3.26 -10.14
C GLY A 278 8.22 3.52 -9.12
N SER A 279 8.34 2.83 -7.99
CA SER A 279 7.47 2.97 -6.82
C SER A 279 8.29 2.86 -5.52
N VAL A 280 7.81 3.45 -4.43
CA VAL A 280 8.33 3.23 -3.09
C VAL A 280 7.18 3.14 -2.09
N LEU A 281 7.24 2.16 -1.20
CA LEU A 281 6.29 2.03 -0.08
C LEU A 281 6.95 2.45 1.23
N ASN A 282 6.33 3.41 1.90
CA ASN A 282 6.74 3.90 3.21
C ASN A 282 5.58 3.82 4.21
N VAL A 283 5.90 3.58 5.47
CA VAL A 283 4.97 3.72 6.60
C VAL A 283 5.49 4.80 7.54
N PHE A 284 4.70 5.84 7.71
CA PHE A 284 5.01 7.01 8.52
C PHE A 284 4.32 6.92 9.88
N THR A 285 5.04 7.25 10.93
CA THR A 285 4.48 7.57 12.24
C THR A 285 4.64 9.07 12.48
N PHE A 286 3.51 9.78 12.58
CA PHE A 286 3.47 11.21 12.86
C PHE A 286 3.21 11.43 14.36
N PRO A 287 4.12 12.08 15.11
CA PRO A 287 3.88 12.42 16.51
C PRO A 287 2.88 13.58 16.62
N PRO A 288 2.24 13.77 17.79
CA PRO A 288 1.45 14.97 18.06
C PRO A 288 2.21 16.27 17.76
N ASP A 289 1.53 17.21 17.09
CA ASP A 289 2.10 18.49 16.68
C ASP A 289 2.56 19.34 17.87
N ASP A 290 1.83 19.30 19.00
CA ASP A 290 2.13 20.02 20.24
C ASP A 290 3.58 19.83 20.74
N GLY A 291 4.20 18.69 20.41
CA GLY A 291 5.57 18.39 20.83
C GLY A 291 6.64 19.24 20.13
N TRP A 292 6.38 19.67 18.89
CA TRP A 292 7.39 20.24 18.00
C TRP A 292 6.94 21.51 17.26
N GLN A 293 5.65 21.75 17.11
CA GLN A 293 5.11 22.92 16.41
C GLN A 293 5.61 24.22 17.07
N GLY A 294 5.95 25.22 16.23
CA GLY A 294 6.53 26.50 16.67
C GLY A 294 8.02 26.45 17.04
N LYS A 295 8.66 25.26 17.06
CA LYS A 295 10.09 25.08 17.35
C LYS A 295 10.93 24.73 16.12
N VAL A 296 10.27 24.59 14.96
CA VAL A 296 10.87 24.16 13.70
C VAL A 296 10.83 25.31 12.71
N GLY A 297 11.94 25.61 12.05
CA GLY A 297 12.03 26.59 10.96
C GLY A 297 12.52 25.98 9.66
N GLU A 298 12.79 26.83 8.67
CA GLU A 298 13.24 26.43 7.34
C GLU A 298 14.44 25.47 7.37
N ARG A 299 15.42 25.75 8.23
CA ARG A 299 16.65 24.96 8.34
C ARG A 299 16.36 23.50 8.68
N GLU A 300 15.55 23.27 9.70
CA GLU A 300 15.19 21.92 10.16
C GLU A 300 14.37 21.18 9.09
N VAL A 301 13.39 21.85 8.48
CA VAL A 301 12.57 21.27 7.42
C VAL A 301 13.43 20.86 6.22
N ARG A 302 14.30 21.75 5.74
CA ARG A 302 15.22 21.43 4.64
C ARG A 302 16.18 20.29 4.99
N ALA A 303 16.67 20.24 6.22
CA ALA A 303 17.54 19.15 6.68
C ALA A 303 16.82 17.78 6.64
N TYR A 304 15.54 17.73 7.01
CA TYR A 304 14.74 16.51 6.87
C TYR A 304 14.65 16.05 5.41
N PHE A 305 14.26 16.95 4.50
CA PHE A 305 14.12 16.63 3.07
C PHE A 305 15.45 16.22 2.42
N GLU A 306 16.55 16.84 2.81
CA GLU A 306 17.91 16.43 2.41
C GLU A 306 18.22 15.02 2.90
N ALA A 307 17.94 14.71 4.17
CA ALA A 307 18.24 13.42 4.79
C ALA A 307 17.45 12.24 4.19
N VAL A 308 16.27 12.50 3.63
CA VAL A 308 15.47 11.50 2.87
C VAL A 308 15.70 11.57 1.36
N GLY A 309 16.74 12.30 0.91
CA GLY A 309 17.15 12.37 -0.49
C GLY A 309 16.17 13.09 -1.42
N ALA A 310 15.36 14.00 -0.88
CA ALA A 310 14.30 14.70 -1.60
C ALA A 310 14.29 16.23 -1.34
N PRO A 311 15.42 16.95 -1.45
CA PRO A 311 15.48 18.38 -1.14
C PRO A 311 14.52 19.22 -1.98
N HIS A 312 14.27 18.83 -3.23
CA HIS A 312 13.35 19.51 -4.15
C HIS A 312 11.87 19.31 -3.82
N ALA A 313 11.53 18.35 -2.95
CA ALA A 313 10.14 18.17 -2.50
C ALA A 313 9.71 19.26 -1.52
N CYS A 314 10.65 19.88 -0.79
CA CYS A 314 10.38 20.90 0.19
C CYS A 314 9.83 22.18 -0.47
N THR A 315 8.61 22.57 -0.11
CA THR A 315 8.00 23.83 -0.55
C THR A 315 7.83 24.81 0.62
N TYR A 316 8.71 24.72 1.62
CA TYR A 316 8.67 25.60 2.79
C TYR A 316 8.59 27.07 2.37
N SER A 317 7.70 27.82 3.03
CA SER A 317 7.73 29.27 3.09
C SER A 317 7.20 29.71 4.46
N ALA A 318 7.51 30.95 4.87
CA ALA A 318 7.03 31.50 6.14
C ALA A 318 5.49 31.61 6.20
N ASP A 319 4.86 31.77 5.03
CA ASP A 319 3.40 31.90 4.88
C ASP A 319 2.71 30.58 4.51
N ALA A 320 3.45 29.47 4.43
CA ALA A 320 2.88 28.16 4.12
C ALA A 320 1.90 27.72 5.23
N PRO A 321 0.79 27.05 4.90
CA PRO A 321 -0.18 26.59 5.89
C PRO A 321 0.42 25.57 6.89
N HIS A 322 1.53 24.93 6.51
CA HIS A 322 2.28 24.01 7.36
C HIS A 322 3.79 24.07 7.04
N PRO A 323 4.71 23.98 8.02
CA PRO A 323 6.15 24.07 7.74
C PRO A 323 6.64 22.93 6.84
N TYR A 324 6.07 21.73 6.94
CA TYR A 324 6.43 20.58 6.09
C TYR A 324 5.59 20.46 4.82
N MET A 325 5.09 21.57 4.25
CA MET A 325 4.50 21.51 2.91
C MET A 325 5.51 20.95 1.91
N GLN A 326 5.01 20.04 1.07
CA GLN A 326 5.80 19.31 0.09
C GLN A 326 5.03 19.06 -1.20
N LYS A 327 5.79 18.96 -2.29
CA LYS A 327 5.25 18.62 -3.61
C LYS A 327 6.21 17.70 -4.35
N THR A 328 5.71 16.57 -4.80
CA THR A 328 6.43 15.57 -5.60
C THR A 328 5.64 15.27 -6.85
N ARG A 329 6.33 14.92 -7.94
CA ARG A 329 5.67 14.45 -9.18
C ARG A 329 5.34 12.97 -9.04
N THR A 330 4.46 12.64 -8.10
CA THR A 330 4.08 11.27 -7.77
C THR A 330 2.58 11.13 -7.66
N LEU A 331 2.09 9.94 -7.96
CA LEU A 331 0.79 9.47 -7.49
C LEU A 331 1.04 8.79 -6.14
N ASP A 332 0.54 9.38 -5.06
CA ASP A 332 0.63 8.77 -3.73
C ASP A 332 -0.72 8.18 -3.32
N ILE A 333 -0.70 6.92 -2.90
CA ILE A 333 -1.85 6.22 -2.36
C ILE A 333 -1.62 6.07 -0.86
N CYS A 334 -2.38 6.84 -0.08
CA CYS A 334 -2.21 6.94 1.36
C CYS A 334 -3.34 6.23 2.09
N ILE A 335 -2.99 5.52 3.17
CA ILE A 335 -3.94 4.80 4.03
C ILE A 335 -3.65 5.17 5.49
N VAL A 336 -4.64 5.71 6.20
CA VAL A 336 -4.51 5.92 7.66
C VAL A 336 -4.67 4.57 8.35
N LEU A 337 -3.60 4.03 8.91
CA LEU A 337 -3.58 2.72 9.56
C LEU A 337 -3.94 2.80 11.06
N GLU A 338 -3.60 3.91 11.71
CA GLU A 338 -3.86 4.13 13.13
C GLU A 338 -4.03 5.62 13.42
N GLY A 339 -4.97 5.94 14.32
CA GLY A 339 -5.21 7.31 14.75
C GLY A 339 -5.93 8.16 13.71
N GLN A 340 -5.68 9.47 13.74
CA GLN A 340 -6.25 10.44 12.82
C GLN A 340 -5.17 11.43 12.40
N ILE A 341 -5.25 11.92 11.17
CA ILE A 341 -4.28 12.86 10.60
C ILE A 341 -5.01 13.90 9.76
N VAL A 342 -4.52 15.13 9.74
CA VAL A 342 -5.05 16.19 8.88
C VAL A 342 -4.17 16.27 7.63
N LEU A 343 -4.79 16.08 6.46
CA LEU A 343 -4.20 16.44 5.18
C LEU A 343 -4.34 17.96 5.01
N VAL A 344 -3.22 18.67 4.93
CA VAL A 344 -3.18 20.11 4.72
C VAL A 344 -2.89 20.38 3.24
N LEU A 345 -3.74 21.15 2.58
CA LEU A 345 -3.60 21.61 1.19
C LEU A 345 -3.51 23.13 1.17
N ASP A 346 -3.28 23.73 -0.01
CA ASP A 346 -3.17 25.17 -0.17
C ASP A 346 -4.52 25.89 0.08
N LYS A 347 -5.65 25.22 -0.19
CA LYS A 347 -6.99 25.82 -0.14
C LYS A 347 -7.86 25.33 1.00
N GLU A 348 -7.54 24.18 1.58
CA GLU A 348 -8.38 23.51 2.56
C GLU A 348 -7.58 22.48 3.36
N GLU A 349 -8.21 21.97 4.42
CA GLU A 349 -7.66 20.91 5.25
C GLU A 349 -8.72 19.84 5.45
N VAL A 350 -8.30 18.58 5.48
CA VAL A 350 -9.20 17.44 5.61
C VAL A 350 -8.74 16.54 6.74
N LEU A 351 -9.62 16.33 7.73
CA LEU A 351 -9.39 15.31 8.75
C LEU A 351 -9.64 13.92 8.16
N LEU A 352 -8.70 13.01 8.39
CA LEU A 352 -8.76 11.61 7.99
C LEU A 352 -8.66 10.73 9.22
N GLU A 353 -9.53 9.72 9.29
CA GLU A 353 -9.58 8.74 10.36
C GLU A 353 -9.00 7.39 9.89
N GLN A 354 -8.72 6.50 10.85
CA GLN A 354 -8.27 5.14 10.56
C GLN A 354 -9.16 4.42 9.52
N GLY A 355 -8.53 3.78 8.56
CA GLY A 355 -9.16 3.07 7.44
C GLY A 355 -9.53 3.96 6.25
N GLN A 356 -9.32 5.27 6.33
CA GLN A 356 -9.62 6.20 5.23
C GLN A 356 -8.41 6.41 4.31
N PHE A 357 -8.71 6.77 3.06
CA PHE A 357 -7.73 6.83 1.99
C PHE A 357 -7.56 8.23 1.42
N VAL A 358 -6.35 8.53 0.95
CA VAL A 358 -6.08 9.68 0.09
C VAL A 358 -5.41 9.19 -1.20
N ILE A 359 -5.92 9.67 -2.33
CA ILE A 359 -5.23 9.60 -3.61
C ILE A 359 -4.67 10.98 -3.90
N ASN A 360 -3.37 11.13 -3.64
CA ASN A 360 -2.66 12.37 -3.85
C ASN A 360 -2.06 12.41 -5.26
N ARG A 361 -2.47 13.37 -6.08
CA ARG A 361 -2.06 13.44 -7.49
C ARG A 361 -1.00 14.51 -7.73
N GLY A 362 0.11 14.42 -6.99
CA GLY A 362 1.28 15.31 -7.12
C GLY A 362 1.04 16.77 -6.73
N VAL A 363 0.08 17.01 -5.83
CA VAL A 363 -0.25 18.36 -5.38
C VAL A 363 0.56 18.76 -4.15
N ASN A 364 0.67 20.07 -3.90
CA ASN A 364 1.32 20.59 -2.72
C ASN A 364 0.53 20.19 -1.47
N HIS A 365 1.16 19.57 -0.47
CA HIS A 365 0.44 19.08 0.71
C HIS A 365 1.35 18.93 1.93
N ALA A 366 0.76 18.78 3.11
CA ALA A 366 1.43 18.32 4.32
C ALA A 366 0.51 17.42 5.16
N TRP A 367 1.10 16.84 6.21
CA TRP A 367 0.41 16.03 7.21
C TRP A 367 0.61 16.66 8.59
N SER A 368 -0.50 16.90 9.30
CA SER A 368 -0.54 17.51 10.62
C SER A 368 -1.27 16.59 11.59
N ASN A 369 -0.64 16.21 12.70
CA ASN A 369 -1.24 15.38 13.73
C ASN A 369 -1.64 16.23 14.93
N ARG A 370 -2.86 16.77 14.85
CA ARG A 370 -3.46 17.61 15.91
C ARG A 370 -4.08 16.80 17.04
N SER A 371 -3.85 15.49 17.08
CA SER A 371 -4.34 14.61 18.14
C SER A 371 -3.26 14.41 19.21
N ALA A 372 -3.66 13.92 20.39
CA ALA A 372 -2.74 13.62 21.49
C ALA A 372 -1.97 12.29 21.33
N LYS A 373 -2.21 11.53 20.26
CA LYS A 373 -1.61 10.21 20.03
C LYS A 373 -0.90 10.18 18.68
N PRO A 374 0.13 9.33 18.48
CA PRO A 374 0.71 9.14 17.16
C PRO A 374 -0.33 8.68 16.14
N ALA A 375 -0.16 9.12 14.89
CA ALA A 375 -0.92 8.64 13.74
C ALA A 375 0.00 7.84 12.81
N VAL A 376 -0.48 6.74 12.26
CA VAL A 376 0.29 5.88 11.34
C VAL A 376 -0.34 5.91 9.95
N VAL A 377 0.45 6.20 8.92
CA VAL A 377 -0.02 6.30 7.54
C VAL A 377 0.90 5.50 6.63
N SER A 378 0.34 4.56 5.87
CA SER A 378 1.04 3.94 4.75
C SER A 378 0.94 4.83 3.52
N VAL A 379 2.02 5.01 2.78
CA VAL A 379 2.05 5.78 1.53
C VAL A 379 2.83 4.97 0.50
N ALA A 380 2.12 4.51 -0.52
CA ALA A 380 2.74 3.97 -1.72
C ALA A 380 2.83 5.10 -2.75
N SER A 381 4.06 5.50 -3.10
CA SER A 381 4.32 6.59 -4.05
C SER A 381 4.83 6.01 -5.35
N HIS A 382 4.11 6.29 -6.44
CA HIS A 382 4.46 5.91 -7.82
C HIS A 382 4.92 7.14 -8.60
N ASP A 383 5.94 7.04 -9.46
CA ASP A 383 6.33 8.16 -10.34
C ASP A 383 5.14 8.61 -11.18
N GLY A 384 4.99 9.91 -11.41
CA GLY A 384 3.91 10.49 -12.19
C GLY A 384 4.40 11.32 -13.37
N LYS A 385 3.50 11.72 -14.27
CA LYS A 385 3.78 12.64 -15.38
C LYS A 385 2.78 13.77 -15.51
#